data_AF-X0XSI2-F1
#
_entry.id   AF-X0XSI2-F1
#
_cell.length_a   1.000
_cell.length_b   1.000
_cell.length_c   1.000
_cell.angle_alpha   90.00
_cell.angle_beta   90.00
_cell.angle_gamma   90.00
#
_symmetry.space_group_name_H-M   'P 1'
#
loop_
_entity.id
_entity.type
_entity.pdbx_description
1 polymer ?
#
loop_
_entity_poly.entity_id
_entity_poly.type
_entity_poly.pdbx_seq_one_letter_code
_entity_poly.pdbx_strand_id
1 'polypeptide(L)'
;MGKTSENIPVLQDVTITLTAEELLAAQGRNEHQPGLVSAAKEAIALGRTLFAPAAIYDEFEVGGVAGERVELAVDGASLAVGPKADLLAPAKWLLVMVYT
;
A
#
# COMPACT_ATOMS: atom_id res chain seq x y z
N MET A 1 -8.56 -13.93 -23.13
CA MET A 1 -7.99 -15.28 -23.06
C MET A 1 -7.53 -15.47 -21.61
N GLY A 2 -8.30 -16.21 -20.81
CA GLY A 2 -8.13 -16.23 -19.35
C GLY A 2 -6.84 -16.93 -18.94
N LYS A 3 -6.00 -16.23 -18.17
CA LYS A 3 -4.90 -16.88 -17.45
C LYS A 3 -5.51 -17.78 -16.37
N THR A 4 -5.47 -19.08 -16.63
CA THR A 4 -5.75 -20.15 -15.70
C THR A 4 -4.66 -20.21 -14.63
N SER A 5 -5.03 -20.01 -13.37
CA SER A 5 -4.31 -20.42 -12.15
C SER A 5 -2.78 -20.33 -12.21
N GLU A 6 -2.23 -19.11 -12.20
CA GLU A 6 -0.80 -18.87 -12.06
C GLU A 6 -0.50 -18.21 -10.72
N ASN A 7 0.62 -18.61 -10.11
CA ASN A 7 1.14 -18.19 -8.82
C ASN A 7 0.97 -16.67 -8.58
N ILE A 8 0.18 -16.27 -7.56
CA ILE A 8 0.04 -14.87 -7.20
C ILE A 8 1.39 -14.39 -6.68
N PRO A 9 2.07 -13.42 -7.34
CA PRO A 9 3.39 -13.01 -6.93
C PRO A 9 3.32 -12.24 -5.61
N VAL A 10 4.25 -12.55 -4.71
CA VAL A 10 4.35 -11.95 -3.38
C VAL A 10 5.69 -11.24 -3.28
N LEU A 11 5.67 -9.95 -2.98
CA LEU A 11 6.86 -9.21 -2.55
C LEU A 11 7.06 -9.44 -1.06
N GLN A 12 8.20 -9.99 -0.70
CA GLN A 12 8.63 -10.20 0.69
C GLN A 12 9.62 -9.12 1.10
N ASP A 13 9.87 -9.03 2.41
CA ASP A 13 10.85 -8.12 3.00
C ASP A 13 10.62 -6.63 2.66
N VAL A 14 9.35 -6.24 2.51
CA VAL A 14 8.98 -4.85 2.26
C VAL A 14 9.38 -4.01 3.48
N THR A 15 10.21 -2.99 3.25
CA THR A 15 10.63 -2.08 4.32
C THR A 15 9.49 -1.15 4.69
N ILE A 16 8.94 -1.33 5.91
CA ILE A 16 7.98 -0.39 6.51
C ILE A 16 8.73 0.51 7.49
N THR A 17 8.78 1.79 7.16
CA THR A 17 9.32 2.82 8.06
C THR A 17 8.16 3.37 8.89
N LEU A 18 8.26 3.22 10.21
CA LEU A 18 7.38 3.84 11.19
C LEU A 18 8.27 4.46 12.27
N THR A 19 8.10 5.75 12.50
CA THR A 19 8.78 6.51 13.55
C THR A 19 7.92 6.58 14.81
N ALA A 20 8.53 6.93 15.94
CA ALA A 20 7.81 7.07 17.21
C ALA A 20 6.84 8.25 17.15
N GLU A 21 7.24 9.31 16.47
CA GLU A 21 6.49 10.54 16.22
C GLU A 21 5.23 10.24 15.41
N GLU A 22 5.36 9.52 14.28
CA GLU A 22 4.22 9.08 13.45
C GLU A 22 3.25 8.18 14.23
N LEU A 23 3.78 7.22 15.01
CA LEU A 23 2.96 6.33 15.83
C LEU A 23 2.17 7.11 16.90
N LEU A 24 2.82 8.05 17.60
CA LEU A 24 2.16 8.86 18.63
C LEU A 24 1.13 9.81 18.02
N ALA A 25 1.45 10.45 16.89
CA ALA A 25 0.53 11.32 16.17
C ALA A 25 -0.72 10.56 15.72
N ALA A 26 -0.59 9.36 15.17
CA ALA A 26 -1.70 8.51 14.78
C ALA A 26 -2.59 8.09 15.97
N GLN A 27 -2.02 8.02 17.17
CA GLN A 27 -2.75 7.74 18.42
C GLN A 27 -3.32 9.01 19.09
N GLY A 28 -3.19 10.19 18.47
CA GLY A 28 -3.59 11.46 19.06
C GLY A 28 -2.79 11.83 20.32
N ARG A 29 -1.58 11.28 20.48
CA ARG A 29 -0.70 11.51 21.61
C ARG A 29 0.40 12.50 21.25
N ASN A 30 0.89 13.22 22.25
CA ASN A 30 1.89 14.24 22.06
C ASN A 30 3.31 13.67 22.24
N GLU A 31 4.19 13.94 21.27
CA GLU A 31 5.60 13.51 21.20
C GLU A 31 6.51 14.18 22.25
N HIS A 32 6.01 15.19 22.96
CA HIS A 32 6.78 15.97 23.94
C HIS A 32 6.99 15.26 25.29
N GLN A 33 6.50 14.03 25.46
CA GLN A 33 6.71 13.24 26.68
C GLN A 33 7.81 12.19 26.46
N PRO A 34 9.02 12.37 27.02
CA PRO A 34 10.15 11.46 26.75
C PRO A 34 9.86 9.99 27.07
N GLY A 35 9.08 9.73 28.12
CA GLY A 35 8.67 8.36 28.48
C GLY A 35 7.77 7.70 27.43
N LEU A 36 6.86 8.46 26.81
CA LEU A 36 6.01 7.94 25.73
C LEU A 36 6.81 7.67 24.46
N VAL A 37 7.77 8.54 24.15
CA VAL A 37 8.68 8.33 23.00
C VAL A 37 9.53 7.08 23.19
N SER A 38 10.06 6.84 24.39
CA SER A 38 10.81 5.60 24.69
C SER A 38 9.95 4.36 24.51
N ALA A 39 8.74 4.36 25.09
CA ALA A 39 7.80 3.25 24.97
C ALA A 39 7.37 3.00 23.51
N ALA A 40 7.16 4.06 22.72
CA ALA A 40 6.85 3.95 21.30
C ALA A 40 8.01 3.33 20.51
N LYS A 41 9.26 3.74 20.77
CA LYS A 41 10.45 3.14 20.15
C LYS A 41 10.60 1.66 20.47
N GLU A 42 10.39 1.28 21.73
CA GLU A 42 10.42 -0.12 22.17
C GLU A 42 9.32 -0.95 21.50
N ALA A 43 8.08 -0.42 21.44
CA ALA A 43 6.96 -1.08 20.77
C ALA A 43 7.21 -1.28 19.27
N ILE A 44 7.79 -0.28 18.58
CA ILE A 44 8.17 -0.38 17.17
C ILE A 44 9.25 -1.45 16.98
N ALA A 45 10.29 -1.44 17.83
CA ALA A 45 11.37 -2.43 17.75
C ALA A 45 10.85 -3.86 17.97
N LEU A 46 9.96 -4.06 18.93
CA LEU A 46 9.30 -5.36 19.15
C LEU A 46 8.38 -5.74 17.99
N GLY A 47 7.55 -4.83 17.50
CA GLY A 47 6.66 -5.09 16.36
C GLY A 47 7.42 -5.57 15.13
N ARG A 48 8.60 -5.01 14.86
CA ARG A 48 9.49 -5.42 13.76
C ARG A 48 9.99 -6.85 13.85
N THR A 49 10.09 -7.44 15.05
CA THR A 49 10.52 -8.84 15.20
C THR A 49 9.36 -9.82 15.09
N LEU A 50 8.12 -9.34 15.26
CA LEU A 50 6.91 -10.16 15.30
C LEU A 50 6.17 -10.22 13.96
N PHE A 51 6.51 -9.32 13.04
CA PHE A 51 5.80 -9.14 11.78
C PHE A 51 6.74 -9.37 10.59
N ALA A 52 6.23 -10.07 9.57
CA ALA A 52 6.91 -10.32 8.31
C ALA A 52 6.13 -9.65 7.18
N PRO A 53 6.41 -8.36 6.86
CA PRO A 53 5.67 -7.62 5.86
C PRO A 53 5.70 -8.32 4.50
N ALA A 54 4.53 -8.52 3.93
CA ALA A 54 4.39 -9.03 2.58
C ALA A 54 3.39 -8.16 1.79
N ALA A 55 3.57 -8.11 0.48
CA ALA A 55 2.60 -7.52 -0.41
C ALA A 55 2.24 -8.50 -1.51
N ILE A 56 0.95 -8.79 -1.64
CA ILE A 56 0.41 -9.45 -2.83
C ILE A 56 0.23 -8.37 -3.89
N TYR A 57 0.70 -8.62 -5.10
CA TYR A 57 0.50 -7.69 -6.21
C TYR A 57 -0.01 -8.38 -7.46
N ASP A 58 -0.60 -7.59 -8.35
CA ASP A 58 -0.92 -8.00 -9.71
C ASP A 58 -0.81 -6.81 -10.67
N GLU A 59 -0.64 -7.12 -11.94
CA GLU A 59 -0.48 -6.14 -13.02
C GLU A 59 -1.72 -6.12 -13.91
N PHE A 60 -2.28 -4.95 -14.13
CA PHE A 60 -3.49 -4.76 -14.94
C PHE A 60 -3.22 -3.82 -16.10
N GLU A 61 -3.66 -4.18 -17.30
CA GLU A 61 -3.64 -3.28 -18.44
C GLU A 61 -4.67 -2.15 -18.24
N VAL A 62 -4.29 -0.92 -18.60
CA VAL A 62 -5.16 0.26 -18.48
C VAL A 62 -6.13 0.28 -19.66
N GLY A 63 -7.43 0.24 -19.38
CA GLY A 63 -8.48 0.39 -20.37
C GLY A 63 -8.82 1.87 -20.65
N GLY A 64 -8.65 2.74 -19.65
CA GLY A 64 -8.83 4.19 -19.80
C GLY A 64 -8.95 4.91 -18.47
N VAL A 65 -9.06 6.23 -18.51
CA VAL A 65 -9.25 7.08 -17.32
C VAL A 65 -10.52 7.91 -17.48
N ALA A 66 -11.38 7.91 -16.46
CA ALA A 66 -12.63 8.65 -16.43
C ALA A 66 -12.80 9.35 -15.06
N GLY A 67 -12.61 10.66 -15.03
CA GLY A 67 -12.68 11.43 -13.78
C GLY A 67 -11.63 10.95 -12.78
N GLU A 68 -12.07 10.50 -11.60
CA GLU A 68 -11.21 9.98 -10.53
C GLU A 68 -10.99 8.45 -10.60
N ARG A 69 -11.43 7.81 -11.68
CA ARG A 69 -11.36 6.35 -11.87
C ARG A 69 -10.44 5.95 -13.02
N VAL A 70 -9.79 4.81 -12.84
CA VAL A 70 -9.12 4.08 -13.92
C VAL A 70 -9.90 2.82 -14.24
N GLU A 71 -10.32 2.70 -15.49
CA GLU A 71 -10.93 1.50 -16.04
C GLU A 71 -9.80 0.53 -16.40
N LEU A 72 -9.93 -0.73 -15.96
CA LEU A 72 -8.96 -1.77 -16.29
C LEU A 72 -9.41 -2.47 -17.58
N ALA A 73 -8.47 -2.99 -18.37
CA ALA A 73 -8.77 -3.80 -19.55
C ALA A 73 -9.19 -5.24 -19.18
N VAL A 74 -10.00 -5.36 -18.13
CA VAL A 74 -10.65 -6.59 -17.67
C VAL A 74 -12.11 -6.28 -17.35
N ASP A 75 -13.01 -7.20 -17.68
CA ASP A 75 -14.45 -6.91 -17.68
C ASP A 75 -14.97 -6.45 -16.31
N GLY A 76 -15.50 -5.23 -16.27
CA GLY A 76 -16.24 -4.68 -15.14
C GLY A 76 -15.40 -4.19 -13.96
N ALA A 77 -14.08 -4.09 -14.09
CA ALA A 77 -13.20 -3.64 -13.01
C ALA A 77 -12.72 -2.20 -13.20
N SER A 78 -12.83 -1.39 -12.14
CA SER A 78 -12.26 -0.04 -12.08
C SER A 78 -11.68 0.28 -10.72
N LEU A 79 -10.64 1.10 -10.71
CA LEU A 79 -9.96 1.58 -9.51
C LEU A 79 -10.34 3.03 -9.24
N ALA A 80 -10.77 3.34 -8.02
CA ALA A 80 -10.92 4.72 -7.57
C ALA A 80 -9.57 5.25 -7.09
N VAL A 81 -8.91 6.08 -7.91
CA VAL A 81 -7.56 6.61 -7.65
C VAL A 81 -7.62 8.02 -7.06
N GLY A 82 -8.72 8.75 -7.28
CA GLY A 82 -8.94 10.07 -6.70
C GLY A 82 -8.52 11.23 -7.62
N PRO A 83 -8.29 12.44 -7.07
CA PRO A 83 -8.16 13.71 -7.82
C PRO A 83 -7.00 13.85 -8.82
N LYS A 84 -6.27 12.77 -9.11
CA LYS A 84 -5.12 12.74 -10.04
C LYS A 84 -5.07 11.49 -10.90
N ALA A 85 -6.22 10.83 -11.12
CA ALA A 85 -6.27 9.65 -11.96
C ALA A 85 -5.81 9.92 -13.41
N ASP A 86 -5.90 11.18 -13.87
CA ASP A 86 -5.42 11.66 -15.16
C ASP A 86 -3.91 11.44 -15.37
N LEU A 87 -3.10 11.39 -14.30
CA LEU A 87 -1.68 11.05 -14.39
C LEU A 87 -1.43 9.63 -14.93
N LEU A 88 -2.44 8.77 -14.89
CA LEU A 88 -2.39 7.39 -15.40
C LEU A 88 -2.88 7.29 -16.85
N ALA A 89 -3.35 8.37 -17.47
CA ALA A 89 -3.77 8.38 -18.87
C ALA A 89 -2.69 7.89 -19.87
N PRO A 90 -1.38 8.18 -19.72
CA PRO A 90 -0.36 7.62 -20.60
C PRO A 90 0.13 6.22 -20.18
N ALA A 91 -0.33 5.69 -19.04
CA ALA A 91 0.11 4.40 -18.54
C ALA A 91 -0.52 3.26 -19.36
N LYS A 92 0.28 2.24 -19.67
CA LYS A 92 -0.20 1.01 -20.35
C LYS A 92 -0.55 -0.09 -19.34
N TRP A 93 0.15 -0.12 -18.21
CA TRP A 93 0.01 -1.11 -17.16
C TRP A 93 0.00 -0.42 -15.80
N LEU A 94 -0.73 -1.00 -14.86
CA LEU A 94 -0.77 -0.62 -13.45
C LEU A 94 -0.34 -1.78 -12.59
N LEU A 95 0.53 -1.50 -11.62
CA LEU A 95 0.81 -2.38 -10.51
C LEU A 95 -0.15 -2.06 -9.37
N VAL A 96 -0.95 -3.03 -8.95
CA VAL A 96 -1.84 -2.92 -7.78
C VAL A 96 -1.30 -3.86 -6.70
N MET A 97 -1.18 -3.37 -5.48
CA MET A 97 -0.64 -4.16 -4.37
C MET A 97 -1.43 -3.98 -3.08
N VAL A 98 -1.55 -5.07 -2.34
CA VAL A 98 -2.17 -5.14 -1.01
C VAL A 98 -1.13 -5.60 -0.01
N TYR A 99 -0.86 -4.77 1.00
CA TYR A 99 0.05 -5.08 2.09
C TYR A 99 -0.66 -5.87 3.19
N THR A 100 0.02 -6.89 3.72
CA THR A 100 -0.45 -7.72 4.83
C THR A 100 0.57 -7.79 5.93
#